data_AF-A0A246NA98-F1
#
_entry.id   AF-A0A246NA98-F1
#
_cell.length_a   1.000
_cell.length_b   1.000
_cell.length_c   1.000
_cell.angle_alpha   90.00
_cell.angle_beta   90.00
_cell.angle_gamma   90.00
#
_symmetry.space_group_name_H-M   'P 1'
#
loop_
_entity.id
_entity.type
_entity.pdbx_description
1 polymer ?
#
loop_
_entity_poly.entity_id
_entity_poly.type
_entity_poly.pdbx_seq_one_letter_code
_entity_poly.pdbx_strand_id
1 'polypeptide(L)'
;MPLIEDELEQQDSQLESLQQALNVLMPIRRQRLSRAQRQQRQHQTRLAEAQAQQQAEEEQLVQDQQHYQLQRERLQQQQSSREKLTRHVNNELSALQAVGQQQQQCQQAEQSCHQAAYMLEQATEWTREQQKAVEKLEYLSEHLEDA
;
A
#
# COMPACT_ATOMS: atom_id res chain seq x y z
N MET A 1 29.45 31.07 50.45
CA MET A 1 29.02 29.92 49.65
C MET A 1 27.93 30.38 48.67
N PRO A 2 28.26 31.07 47.56
CA PRO A 2 27.27 31.49 46.56
C PRO A 2 27.29 30.63 45.27
N LEU A 3 28.36 29.87 45.02
CA LEU A 3 28.53 29.08 43.81
C LEU A 3 27.55 27.90 43.68
N ILE A 4 27.03 27.40 44.81
CA ILE A 4 26.12 26.24 44.83
C ILE A 4 24.67 26.68 44.52
N GLU A 5 24.28 27.90 44.90
CA GLU A 5 22.95 28.46 44.62
C GLU A 5 22.81 28.80 43.12
N ASP A 6 23.85 29.41 42.51
CA ASP A 6 23.88 29.69 41.06
C ASP A 6 23.82 28.42 40.19
N GLU A 7 24.42 27.31 40.62
CA GLU A 7 24.40 26.03 39.89
C GLU A 7 23.02 25.34 39.95
N LEU A 8 22.32 25.45 41.09
CA LEU A 8 20.97 24.91 41.28
C LEU A 8 19.93 25.71 40.47
N GLU A 9 19.99 27.04 40.51
CA GLU A 9 19.08 27.90 39.73
C GLU A 9 19.26 27.74 38.21
N GLN A 10 20.49 27.46 37.75
CA GLN A 10 20.75 27.12 36.34
C GLN A 10 20.19 25.75 35.94
N GLN A 11 20.21 24.75 36.83
CA GLN A 11 19.62 23.43 36.57
C GLN A 11 18.10 23.52 36.48
N ASP A 12 17.44 24.25 37.37
CA ASP A 12 15.99 24.48 37.34
C ASP A 12 15.57 25.20 36.06
N SER A 13 16.31 26.25 35.65
CA SER A 13 16.07 26.97 34.39
C SER A 13 16.22 26.08 33.15
N GLN A 14 17.14 25.10 33.17
CA GLN A 14 17.33 24.14 32.08
C GLN A 14 16.22 23.08 32.03
N LEU A 15 15.76 22.59 33.19
CA LEU A 15 14.65 21.65 33.31
C LEU A 15 13.33 22.29 32.83
N GLU A 16 13.05 23.53 33.23
CA GLU A 16 11.89 24.28 32.75
C GLU A 16 11.91 24.48 31.23
N SER A 17 13.08 24.83 30.67
CA SER A 17 13.27 24.98 29.22
C SER A 17 13.04 23.65 28.48
N LEU A 18 13.53 22.53 29.03
CA LEU A 18 13.29 21.18 28.50
C LEU A 18 11.81 20.81 28.54
N GLN A 19 11.12 21.09 29.64
CA GLN A 19 9.71 20.79 29.79
C GLN A 19 8.84 21.63 28.84
N GLN A 20 9.18 22.91 28.65
CA GLN A 20 8.56 23.75 27.63
C GLN A 20 8.79 23.21 26.21
N ALA A 21 10.02 22.77 25.89
CA ALA A 21 10.32 22.16 24.59
C ALA A 21 9.51 20.88 24.36
N LEU A 22 9.35 20.02 25.38
CA LEU A 22 8.52 18.82 25.30
C LEU A 22 7.04 19.14 25.12
N ASN A 23 6.51 20.14 25.83
CA ASN A 23 5.12 20.61 25.67
C ASN A 23 4.80 21.04 24.24
N VAL A 24 5.78 21.59 23.52
CA VAL A 24 5.65 21.92 22.10
C VAL A 24 5.84 20.70 21.19
N LEU A 25 6.84 19.86 21.44
CA LEU A 25 7.21 18.74 20.56
C LEU A 25 6.22 17.57 20.62
N MET A 26 5.68 17.26 21.79
CA MET A 26 4.74 16.15 22.02
C MET A 26 3.51 16.19 21.11
N PRO A 27 2.72 17.29 21.08
CA PRO A 27 1.55 17.37 20.21
C PRO A 27 1.93 17.27 18.72
N ILE A 28 3.07 17.84 18.31
CA ILE A 28 3.57 17.75 16.93
C ILE A 28 3.89 16.29 16.57
N ARG A 29 4.57 15.55 17.45
CA ARG A 29 4.91 14.14 17.21
C ARG A 29 3.68 13.24 17.18
N ARG A 30 2.73 13.42 18.10
CA ARG A 30 1.44 12.71 18.08
C ARG A 30 0.65 13.00 16.81
N GLN A 31 0.65 14.25 16.34
CA GLN A 31 0.01 14.60 15.06
C GLN A 31 0.70 13.92 13.87
N ARG A 32 2.03 13.86 13.84
CA ARG A 32 2.78 13.15 12.78
C ARG A 32 2.49 11.65 12.80
N LEU A 33 2.44 11.03 13.97
CA LEU A 33 2.06 9.63 14.12
C LEU A 33 0.64 9.38 13.60
N SER A 34 -0.32 10.23 13.98
CA SER A 34 -1.71 10.13 13.49
C SER A 34 -1.80 10.23 11.96
N ARG A 35 -1.02 11.13 11.34
CA ARG A 35 -0.94 11.25 9.88
C ARG A 35 -0.32 10.02 9.24
N ALA A 36 0.77 9.48 9.81
CA ALA A 36 1.42 8.28 9.32
C ALA A 36 0.47 7.06 9.37
N GLN A 37 -0.22 6.86 10.50
CA GLN A 37 -1.22 5.80 10.65
C GLN A 37 -2.37 5.94 9.63
N ARG A 38 -2.82 7.17 9.35
CA ARG A 38 -3.84 7.41 8.33
C ARG A 38 -3.34 7.03 6.93
N GLN A 39 -2.11 7.40 6.59
CA GLN A 39 -1.48 7.02 5.32
C GLN A 39 -1.31 5.51 5.22
N GLN A 40 -0.85 4.84 6.28
CA GLN A 40 -0.75 3.39 6.33
C GLN A 40 -2.10 2.72 6.03
N ARG A 41 -3.19 3.16 6.69
CA ARG A 41 -4.54 2.65 6.41
C ARG A 41 -4.97 2.88 4.97
N GLN A 42 -4.69 4.05 4.40
CA GLN A 42 -4.98 4.32 2.99
C GLN A 42 -4.23 3.37 2.04
N HIS A 43 -2.96 3.09 2.33
CA HIS A 43 -2.18 2.13 1.55
C HIS A 43 -2.66 0.68 1.74
N GLN A 44 -3.12 0.30 2.93
CA GLN A 44 -3.77 -1.00 3.16
C GLN A 44 -5.03 -1.15 2.30
N THR A 45 -5.89 -0.13 2.26
CA THR A 45 -7.08 -0.14 1.41
C THR A 45 -6.72 -0.26 -0.06
N ARG A 46 -5.74 0.51 -0.54
CA ARG A 46 -5.28 0.43 -1.94
C ARG A 46 -4.71 -0.94 -2.30
N LEU A 47 -3.99 -1.59 -1.40
CA LEU A 47 -3.51 -2.95 -1.63
C LEU A 47 -4.68 -3.93 -1.74
N ALA A 48 -5.67 -3.84 -0.86
CA ALA A 48 -6.87 -4.69 -0.94
C ALA A 48 -7.66 -4.48 -2.24
N GLU A 49 -7.80 -3.22 -2.69
CA GLU A 49 -8.43 -2.89 -3.98
C GLU A 49 -7.64 -3.46 -5.16
N ALA A 50 -6.30 -3.33 -5.15
CA ALA A 50 -5.46 -3.88 -6.20
C ALA A 50 -5.54 -5.41 -6.26
N GLN A 51 -5.55 -6.09 -5.11
CA GLN A 51 -5.70 -7.54 -5.02
C GLN A 51 -7.06 -8.01 -5.54
N ALA A 52 -8.13 -7.29 -5.20
CA ALA A 52 -9.46 -7.57 -5.73
C ALA A 52 -9.51 -7.39 -7.26
N GLN A 53 -8.85 -6.36 -7.79
CA GLN A 53 -8.74 -6.17 -9.23
C GLN A 53 -7.96 -7.30 -9.89
N GLN A 54 -6.80 -7.68 -9.33
CA GLN A 54 -6.00 -8.79 -9.85
C GLN A 54 -6.82 -10.08 -9.93
N GLN A 55 -7.56 -10.41 -8.87
CA GLN A 55 -8.42 -11.59 -8.86
C GLN A 55 -9.50 -11.51 -9.94
N ALA A 56 -10.15 -10.35 -10.13
CA ALA A 56 -11.15 -10.16 -11.17
C ALA A 56 -10.56 -10.34 -12.58
N GLU A 57 -9.37 -9.80 -12.85
CA GLU A 57 -8.69 -9.96 -14.14
C GLU A 57 -8.30 -11.42 -14.41
N GLU A 58 -7.84 -12.14 -13.38
CA GLU A 58 -7.50 -13.57 -13.46
C GLU A 58 -8.74 -14.42 -13.74
N GLU A 59 -9.87 -14.13 -13.08
CA GLU A 59 -11.15 -14.80 -13.32
C GLU A 59 -11.64 -14.54 -14.76
N GLN A 60 -11.53 -13.30 -15.25
CA GLN A 60 -11.89 -12.94 -16.61
C GLN A 60 -10.99 -13.65 -17.64
N LEU A 61 -9.68 -13.77 -17.36
CA LEU A 61 -8.75 -14.50 -18.22
C LEU A 61 -9.15 -15.98 -18.37
N VAL A 62 -9.55 -16.62 -17.27
CA VAL A 62 -10.02 -18.01 -17.31
C VAL A 62 -11.28 -18.12 -18.19
N GLN A 63 -12.22 -17.18 -18.08
CA GLN A 63 -13.43 -17.15 -18.91
C GLN A 63 -13.09 -16.99 -20.39
N ASP A 64 -12.21 -16.06 -20.74
CA ASP A 64 -11.80 -15.82 -22.13
C ASP A 64 -11.08 -17.03 -22.73
N GLN A 65 -10.22 -17.69 -21.95
CA GLN A 65 -9.55 -18.92 -22.36
C GLN A 65 -10.54 -20.06 -22.61
N GLN A 66 -11.52 -20.24 -21.73
CA GLN A 66 -12.59 -21.24 -21.92
C GLN A 66 -13.42 -20.92 -23.17
N HIS A 67 -13.77 -19.65 -23.36
CA HIS A 67 -14.52 -19.22 -24.55
C HIS A 67 -13.74 -19.50 -25.83
N TYR A 68 -12.45 -19.19 -25.85
CA TYR A 68 -11.55 -19.51 -26.96
C TYR A 68 -11.47 -21.01 -27.24
N GLN A 69 -11.31 -21.85 -26.19
CA GLN A 69 -11.27 -23.31 -26.34
C GLN A 69 -12.57 -23.86 -26.94
N LEU A 70 -13.73 -23.41 -26.45
CA LEU A 70 -15.04 -23.82 -26.99
C LEU A 70 -15.22 -23.40 -28.45
N GLN A 71 -14.77 -22.20 -28.83
CA GLN A 71 -14.82 -21.77 -30.24
C GLN A 71 -13.93 -22.66 -31.13
N ARG A 72 -12.73 -23.00 -30.64
CA ARG A 72 -11.77 -23.84 -31.35
C ARG A 72 -12.28 -25.27 -31.54
N GLU A 73 -12.89 -25.86 -30.53
CA GLU A 73 -13.51 -27.19 -30.63
C GLU A 73 -14.66 -27.21 -31.64
N ARG A 74 -15.50 -26.17 -31.64
CA ARG A 74 -16.61 -26.05 -32.62
C ARG A 74 -16.10 -25.97 -34.06
N LEU A 75 -14.96 -25.31 -34.30
CA LEU A 75 -14.32 -25.27 -35.62
C LEU A 75 -13.91 -26.69 -36.07
N GLN A 76 -13.29 -27.46 -35.19
CA GLN A 76 -12.78 -28.81 -35.51
C GLN A 76 -13.88 -29.81 -35.86
N GLN A 77 -15.09 -29.62 -35.32
CA GLN A 77 -16.22 -30.55 -35.51
C GLN A 77 -17.10 -30.23 -36.73
N GLN A 78 -16.94 -29.07 -37.39
CA GLN A 78 -17.85 -28.64 -38.46
C GLN A 78 -17.25 -28.80 -39.87
N GLN A 79 -17.92 -29.58 -40.73
CA GLN A 79 -17.73 -29.47 -42.18
C GLN A 79 -18.38 -28.18 -42.69
N SER A 80 -17.56 -27.17 -42.95
CA SER A 80 -18.01 -25.81 -43.22
C SER A 80 -17.72 -25.37 -44.66
N SER A 81 -18.69 -24.70 -45.28
CA SER A 81 -18.48 -24.01 -46.55
C SER A 81 -17.43 -22.89 -46.41
N ARG A 82 -16.81 -22.48 -47.52
CA ARG A 82 -15.71 -21.48 -47.51
C ARG A 82 -16.07 -20.19 -46.75
N GLU A 83 -17.28 -19.67 -46.93
CA GLU A 83 -17.74 -18.46 -46.22
C GLU A 83 -17.90 -18.66 -44.71
N LYS A 84 -18.32 -19.86 -44.28
CA LYS A 84 -18.40 -20.20 -42.86
C LYS A 84 -17.00 -20.29 -42.27
N LEU A 85 -16.06 -20.93 -42.97
CA LEU A 85 -14.65 -21.01 -42.55
C LEU A 85 -14.02 -19.62 -42.36
N THR A 86 -14.22 -18.68 -43.28
CA THR A 86 -13.71 -17.30 -43.12
C THR A 86 -14.27 -16.62 -41.87
N ARG A 87 -15.58 -16.76 -41.60
CA ARG A 87 -16.18 -16.19 -40.38
C ARG A 87 -15.63 -16.83 -39.11
N HIS A 88 -15.43 -18.15 -39.11
CA HIS A 88 -14.88 -18.84 -37.96
C HIS A 88 -13.42 -18.45 -37.67
N VAL A 89 -12.58 -18.34 -38.69
CA VAL A 89 -11.19 -17.88 -38.53
C VAL A 89 -11.15 -16.46 -37.97
N ASN A 90 -12.02 -15.56 -38.45
CA ASN A 90 -12.10 -14.20 -37.91
C ASN A 90 -12.54 -14.20 -36.43
N ASN A 91 -13.49 -15.06 -36.05
CA ASN A 91 -13.93 -15.20 -34.66
C ASN A 91 -12.80 -15.74 -33.77
N GLU A 92 -12.06 -16.77 -34.22
CA GLU A 92 -10.91 -17.30 -33.48
C GLU A 92 -9.81 -16.26 -33.29
N LEU A 93 -9.50 -15.47 -34.33
CA LEU A 93 -8.53 -14.37 -34.24
C LEU A 93 -8.97 -13.32 -33.22
N SER A 94 -10.26 -12.95 -33.23
CA SER A 94 -10.81 -12.01 -32.25
C SER A 94 -10.76 -12.56 -30.82
N ALA A 95 -11.08 -13.85 -30.63
CA ALA A 95 -11.03 -14.49 -29.32
C ALA A 95 -9.59 -14.62 -28.81
N LEU A 96 -8.63 -14.95 -29.68
CA LEU A 96 -7.21 -14.99 -29.35
C LEU A 96 -6.68 -13.60 -28.98
N GLN A 97 -7.12 -12.56 -29.69
CA GLN A 97 -6.79 -11.18 -29.36
C GLN A 97 -7.36 -10.77 -27.99
N ALA A 98 -8.60 -11.16 -27.68
CA ALA A 98 -9.21 -10.89 -26.36
C ALA A 98 -8.40 -11.55 -25.23
N VAL A 99 -8.04 -12.83 -25.38
CA VAL A 99 -7.16 -13.52 -24.41
C VAL A 99 -5.82 -12.79 -24.26
N GLY A 100 -5.21 -12.36 -25.36
CA GLY A 100 -3.94 -11.61 -25.31
C GLY A 100 -4.06 -10.26 -24.57
N GLN A 101 -5.16 -9.53 -24.79
CA GLN A 101 -5.44 -8.28 -24.06
C GLN A 101 -5.67 -8.54 -22.56
N GLN A 102 -6.43 -9.58 -22.23
CA GLN A 102 -6.73 -9.95 -20.86
C GLN A 102 -5.48 -10.42 -20.10
N GLN A 103 -4.57 -11.13 -20.77
CA GLN A 103 -3.26 -11.48 -20.20
C GLN A 103 -2.42 -10.23 -19.87
N GLN A 104 -2.45 -9.23 -20.74
CA GLN A 104 -1.76 -7.97 -20.49
C GLN A 104 -2.38 -7.22 -19.29
N GLN A 105 -3.70 -7.25 -19.14
CA GLN A 105 -4.41 -6.65 -18.00
C GLN A 105 -4.05 -7.36 -16.68
N CYS A 106 -3.98 -8.70 -16.69
CA CYS A 106 -3.51 -9.47 -15.53
C CYS A 106 -2.09 -9.05 -15.10
N GLN A 107 -1.16 -8.94 -16.06
CA GLN A 107 0.21 -8.50 -15.76
C GLN A 107 0.27 -7.08 -15.19
N GLN A 108 -0.58 -6.18 -15.68
CA GLN A 108 -0.68 -4.81 -15.14
C GLN A 108 -1.26 -4.81 -13.73
N ALA A 109 -2.29 -5.62 -13.46
CA ALA A 109 -2.89 -5.75 -12.13
C ALA A 109 -1.90 -6.35 -11.13
N GLU A 110 -1.12 -7.36 -11.53
CA GLU A 110 -0.05 -7.93 -10.72
C GLU A 110 1.02 -6.88 -10.38
N GLN A 111 1.48 -6.08 -11.36
CA GLN A 111 2.42 -4.98 -11.11
C GLN A 111 1.85 -3.93 -10.17
N SER A 112 0.56 -3.60 -10.31
CA SER A 112 -0.14 -2.68 -9.41
C SER A 112 -0.17 -3.19 -7.97
N CYS A 113 -0.43 -4.50 -7.78
CA CYS A 113 -0.38 -5.13 -6.47
C CYS A 113 1.01 -5.05 -5.84
N HIS A 114 2.06 -5.36 -6.60
CA HIS A 114 3.44 -5.25 -6.12
C HIS A 114 3.78 -3.82 -5.70
N GLN A 115 3.40 -2.83 -6.51
CA GLN A 115 3.62 -1.43 -6.17
C GLN A 115 2.83 -1.00 -4.92
N ALA A 116 1.56 -1.41 -4.81
CA ALA A 116 0.74 -1.10 -3.64
C ALA A 116 1.29 -1.74 -2.35
N ALA A 117 1.80 -2.97 -2.44
CA ALA A 117 2.44 -3.67 -1.33
C ALA A 117 3.72 -2.95 -0.87
N TYR A 118 4.57 -2.55 -1.83
CA TYR A 118 5.78 -1.79 -1.54
C TYR A 118 5.47 -0.44 -0.86
N MET A 119 4.46 0.29 -1.33
CA MET A 119 4.04 1.55 -0.70
C MET A 119 3.49 1.34 0.72
N LEU A 120 2.81 0.23 0.97
CA LEU A 120 2.34 -0.13 2.31
C LEU A 120 3.51 -0.45 3.24
N GLU A 121 4.53 -1.14 2.76
CA GLU A 121 5.75 -1.42 3.53
C GLU A 121 6.43 -0.11 3.97
N GLN A 122 6.68 0.81 3.04
CA GLN A 122 7.24 2.13 3.35
C GLN A 122 6.39 2.91 4.36
N ALA A 123 5.06 2.93 4.19
CA ALA A 123 4.16 3.61 5.11
C ALA A 123 4.16 2.97 6.51
N THR A 124 4.38 1.66 6.59
CA THR A 124 4.49 0.91 7.84
C THR A 124 5.81 1.23 8.56
N GLU A 125 6.91 1.27 7.84
CA GLU A 125 8.21 1.68 8.37
C GLU A 125 8.17 3.11 8.91
N TRP A 126 7.65 4.06 8.12
CA TRP A 126 7.44 5.44 8.57
C TRP A 126 6.62 5.47 9.85
N THR A 127 5.48 4.76 9.90
CA THR A 127 4.60 4.75 11.07
C THR A 127 5.35 4.27 12.32
N ARG A 128 6.17 3.22 12.18
CA ARG A 128 7.02 2.71 13.25
C ARG A 128 8.04 3.73 13.72
N GLU A 129 8.66 4.49 12.81
CA GLU A 129 9.59 5.56 13.18
C GLU A 129 8.91 6.69 13.96
N GLN A 130 7.71 7.11 13.53
CA GLN A 130 6.96 8.13 14.26
C GLN A 130 6.50 7.64 15.64
N GLN A 131 6.14 6.36 15.75
CA GLN A 131 5.78 5.77 17.03
C GLN A 131 6.98 5.78 17.99
N LYS A 132 8.15 5.31 17.56
CA LYS A 132 9.39 5.37 18.35
C LYS A 132 9.72 6.80 18.78
N ALA A 133 9.49 7.78 17.91
CA ALA A 133 9.74 9.18 18.23
C ALA A 133 8.78 9.72 19.31
N VAL A 134 7.52 9.26 19.34
CA VAL A 134 6.57 9.59 20.41
C VAL A 134 6.99 8.90 21.70
N GLU A 135 7.24 7.59 21.67
CA GLU A 135 7.67 6.81 22.84
C GLU A 135 8.93 7.38 23.48
N LYS A 136 9.90 7.83 22.68
CA LYS A 136 11.12 8.49 23.19
C LYS A 136 10.80 9.80 23.93
N LEU A 137 9.85 10.59 23.45
CA LEU A 137 9.48 11.82 24.12
C LEU A 137 8.64 11.56 25.38
N GLU A 138 7.77 10.55 25.36
CA GLU A 138 6.99 10.11 26.53
C GLU A 138 7.91 9.61 27.65
N TYR A 139 8.91 8.80 27.30
CA TYR A 139 9.95 8.38 28.24
C TYR A 139 10.69 9.58 28.85
N LEU A 140 11.09 10.56 28.02
CA LEU A 140 11.78 11.76 28.52
C LEU A 140 10.89 12.62 29.41
N SER A 141 9.58 12.73 29.14
CA SER A 141 8.67 13.46 30.03
C SER A 141 8.50 12.76 31.37
N GLU A 142 8.33 11.44 31.40
CA GLU A 142 8.21 10.67 32.65
C GLU A 142 9.45 10.86 33.53
N HIS A 143 10.65 10.80 32.93
CA HIS A 143 11.91 10.92 33.68
C HIS A 143 12.24 12.36 34.11
N LEU A 144 11.56 13.37 33.54
CA LEU A 144 11.64 14.76 34.01
C LEU A 144 10.59 15.07 35.07
N GLU A 145 9.50 14.30 35.13
CA GLU A 145 8.51 14.41 36.22
C GLU A 145 8.99 13.71 37.50
N ASP A 146 9.84 12.68 37.36
CA ASP A 146 10.44 11.92 38.46
C ASP A 146 11.78 12.48 38.99
N ALA A 147 12.36 13.49 38.31
CA ALA A 147 13.65 14.11 38.65
C ALA A 147 13.46 15.36 39.53
#